data_AF-A0A9D1GXA7-F1
#
_entry.id   AF-A0A9D1GXA7-F1
#
_cell.length_a   1.000
_cell.length_b   1.000
_cell.length_c   1.000
_cell.angle_alpha   90.00
_cell.angle_beta   90.00
_cell.angle_gamma   90.00
#
_symmetry.space_group_name_H-M   'P 1'
#
loop_
_entity.id
_entity.type
_entity.pdbx_description
1 polymer ?
#
loop_
_entity_poly.entity_id
_entity_poly.type
_entity_poly.pdbx_seq_one_letter_code
_entity_poly.pdbx_strand_id
1 'polypeptide(L)'
;RAAGFTAADALVGIAASGRTPYVIGALTHARELGAFTAALSCNPDSAIGQAAELAIEVVVGPEVITGSTRLKSGTAQKLVLNTISTLAMVKLGKTYQNLMVDLRATNEKLRRRSERLVQIATEVDTATARTALDACGGSVKTAITMLLADLDADAAQALLAEHDGFLAAAFRGSTA
;
A
#
# COMPACT_ATOMS: atom_id res chain seq x y z
N ARG A 1 3.07 -20.01 -14.90
CA ARG A 1 1.91 -20.19 -15.82
C ARG A 1 0.56 -20.32 -15.10
N ALA A 2 0.43 -21.01 -13.96
CA ALA A 2 -0.86 -21.15 -13.27
C ALA A 2 -1.43 -19.85 -12.63
N ALA A 3 -0.59 -18.85 -12.35
CA ALA A 3 -1.02 -17.59 -11.71
C ALA A 3 -1.40 -16.47 -12.70
N GLY A 4 -1.34 -16.70 -14.02
CA GLY A 4 -1.67 -15.66 -15.01
C GLY A 4 -0.74 -14.44 -15.03
N PHE A 5 0.49 -14.53 -14.50
CA PHE A 5 1.46 -13.43 -14.47
C PHE A 5 1.79 -12.91 -15.88
N THR A 6 1.78 -11.58 -16.05
CA THR A 6 1.93 -10.85 -17.31
C THR A 6 2.94 -9.71 -17.23
N ALA A 7 3.20 -9.03 -18.35
CA ALA A 7 4.04 -7.82 -18.41
C ALA A 7 3.48 -6.63 -17.60
N ALA A 8 2.18 -6.61 -17.29
CA ALA A 8 1.56 -5.55 -16.51
C ALA A 8 1.79 -5.72 -14.99
N ASP A 9 2.31 -6.87 -14.57
CA ASP A 9 2.62 -7.16 -13.18
C ASP A 9 4.02 -6.68 -12.80
N ALA A 10 4.27 -6.61 -11.48
CA ALA A 10 5.60 -6.41 -10.92
C ALA A 10 6.01 -7.63 -10.08
N LEU A 11 7.25 -8.10 -10.24
CA LEU A 11 7.81 -9.19 -9.43
C LEU A 11 8.87 -8.66 -8.45
N VAL A 12 8.70 -8.96 -7.16
CA VAL A 12 9.72 -8.73 -6.13
C VAL A 12 10.30 -10.07 -5.69
N GLY A 13 11.52 -10.37 -6.11
CA GLY A 13 12.25 -11.58 -5.72
C GLY A 13 12.95 -11.41 -4.38
N ILE A 14 12.69 -12.30 -3.41
CA ILE A 14 13.19 -12.15 -2.04
C ILE A 14 14.09 -13.34 -1.69
N ALA A 15 15.36 -13.09 -1.39
CA ALA A 15 16.24 -14.09 -0.80
C ALA A 15 17.35 -13.43 0.02
N ALA A 16 17.39 -13.70 1.33
CA ALA A 16 18.43 -13.15 2.21
C ALA A 16 19.84 -13.52 1.70
N SER A 17 20.01 -14.77 1.23
CA SER A 17 21.26 -15.28 0.66
C SER A 17 21.69 -14.57 -0.62
N GLY A 18 20.76 -13.93 -1.34
CA GLY A 18 21.01 -13.29 -2.63
C GLY A 18 21.20 -14.25 -3.81
N ARG A 19 21.07 -15.57 -3.61
CA ARG A 19 21.45 -16.57 -4.63
C ARG A 19 20.51 -17.76 -4.80
N THR A 20 19.30 -17.69 -4.22
CA THR A 20 18.34 -18.80 -4.27
C THR A 20 17.90 -19.06 -5.72
N PRO A 21 18.18 -20.25 -6.31
CA PRO A 21 17.94 -20.51 -7.74
C PRO A 21 16.49 -20.31 -8.17
N TYR A 22 15.53 -20.67 -7.31
CA TYR A 22 14.10 -20.43 -7.57
C TYR A 22 13.80 -18.94 -7.83
N VAL A 23 14.39 -18.05 -7.05
CA VAL A 23 14.17 -16.60 -7.16
C VAL A 23 14.84 -16.04 -8.41
N ILE A 24 16.04 -16.53 -8.74
CA ILE A 24 16.74 -16.16 -9.98
C ILE A 24 15.88 -16.54 -11.19
N GLY A 25 15.42 -17.79 -11.26
CA GLY A 25 14.58 -18.26 -12.37
C GLY A 25 13.27 -17.47 -12.50
N ALA A 26 12.65 -17.11 -11.37
CA ALA A 26 11.43 -16.29 -11.38
C ALA A 26 11.70 -14.86 -11.92
N LEU A 27 12.78 -14.21 -11.47
CA LEU A 27 13.18 -12.87 -11.93
C LEU A 27 13.54 -12.86 -13.42
N THR A 28 14.35 -13.81 -13.87
CA THR A 28 14.70 -13.94 -15.29
C THR A 28 13.45 -14.11 -16.15
N HIS A 29 12.54 -15.00 -15.75
CA HIS A 29 11.31 -15.22 -16.51
C HIS A 29 10.40 -13.98 -16.53
N ALA A 30 10.23 -13.29 -15.41
CA ALA A 30 9.43 -12.06 -15.38
C ALA A 30 10.01 -10.97 -16.27
N ARG A 31 11.35 -10.83 -16.29
CA ARG A 31 12.05 -9.88 -17.16
C ARG A 31 11.92 -10.23 -18.64
N GLU A 32 12.00 -11.51 -19.00
CA GLU A 32 11.75 -11.99 -20.38
C GLU A 32 10.33 -11.67 -20.86
N LEU A 33 9.35 -11.68 -19.95
CA LEU A 33 7.97 -11.28 -20.23
C LEU A 33 7.78 -9.75 -20.34
N GLY A 34 8.79 -8.95 -19.97
CA GLY A 34 8.71 -7.49 -19.94
C GLY A 34 8.06 -6.92 -18.67
N ALA A 35 7.89 -7.72 -17.62
CA ALA A 35 7.40 -7.24 -16.33
C ALA A 35 8.50 -6.50 -15.56
N PHE A 36 8.12 -5.53 -14.73
CA PHE A 36 9.06 -4.87 -13.83
C PHE A 36 9.58 -5.87 -12.78
N THR A 37 10.89 -5.85 -12.52
CA THR A 37 11.53 -6.78 -11.57
C THR A 37 12.39 -6.05 -10.55
N ALA A 38 12.16 -6.36 -9.27
CA ALA A 38 13.03 -5.93 -8.18
C ALA A 38 13.52 -7.14 -7.38
N ALA A 39 14.72 -7.07 -6.82
CA ALA A 39 15.31 -8.09 -5.98
C ALA A 39 15.62 -7.53 -4.59
N LEU A 40 15.37 -8.32 -3.55
CA LEU A 40 15.64 -7.99 -2.16
C LEU A 40 16.55 -9.03 -1.51
N SER A 41 17.79 -8.62 -1.25
CA SER A 41 18.84 -9.46 -0.66
C SER A 41 19.44 -8.82 0.59
N CYS A 42 20.21 -9.61 1.35
CA CYS A 42 20.98 -9.12 2.49
C CYS A 42 22.49 -9.32 2.34
N ASN A 43 22.92 -9.60 1.11
CA ASN A 43 24.32 -9.69 0.70
C ASN A 43 24.55 -8.73 -0.47
N PRO A 44 25.70 -8.04 -0.52
CA PRO A 44 26.03 -7.19 -1.66
C PRO A 44 26.26 -8.02 -2.92
N ASP A 45 26.10 -7.38 -4.09
CA ASP A 45 26.40 -7.94 -5.42
C ASP A 45 25.68 -9.27 -5.69
N SER A 46 24.45 -9.37 -5.21
CA SER A 46 23.69 -10.62 -5.19
C SER A 46 23.31 -11.10 -6.59
N ALA A 47 23.31 -12.41 -6.80
CA ALA A 47 22.89 -13.01 -8.06
C ALA A 47 21.43 -12.68 -8.42
N ILE A 48 20.54 -12.56 -7.42
CA ILE A 48 19.17 -12.08 -7.66
C ILE A 48 19.14 -10.58 -8.01
N GLY A 49 20.05 -9.78 -7.45
CA GLY A 49 20.20 -8.36 -7.78
C GLY A 49 20.58 -8.18 -9.25
N GLN A 50 21.51 -8.97 -9.75
CA GLN A 50 21.92 -8.97 -11.16
C GLN A 50 20.82 -9.48 -12.11
N ALA A 51 19.95 -10.37 -11.63
CA ALA A 51 18.83 -10.88 -12.42
C ALA A 51 17.65 -9.89 -12.54
N ALA A 52 17.52 -8.95 -11.60
CA ALA A 52 16.46 -7.96 -11.56
C ALA A 52 16.84 -6.64 -12.26
N GLU A 53 15.84 -5.80 -12.56
CA GLU A 53 16.05 -4.42 -13.02
C GLU A 53 16.49 -3.52 -11.86
N LEU A 54 15.93 -3.72 -10.66
CA LEU A 54 16.27 -2.98 -9.45
C LEU A 54 16.76 -3.92 -8.33
N ALA A 55 17.98 -3.69 -7.84
CA ALA A 55 18.52 -4.39 -6.68
C ALA A 55 18.33 -3.57 -5.39
N ILE A 56 17.73 -4.18 -4.36
CA ILE A 56 17.61 -3.64 -3.00
C ILE A 56 18.43 -4.55 -2.08
N GLU A 57 19.64 -4.10 -1.74
CA GLU A 57 20.59 -4.90 -0.98
C GLU A 57 20.79 -4.30 0.42
N VAL A 58 20.17 -4.93 1.43
CA VAL A 58 20.20 -4.46 2.82
C VAL A 58 21.18 -5.30 3.61
N VAL A 59 22.45 -4.89 3.63
CA VAL A 59 23.52 -5.63 4.31
C VAL A 59 23.40 -5.48 5.83
N VAL A 60 22.90 -6.52 6.49
CA VAL A 60 22.67 -6.54 7.95
C VAL A 60 23.82 -7.16 8.76
N GLY A 61 24.85 -7.69 8.08
CA GLY A 61 25.97 -8.41 8.67
C GLY A 61 25.63 -9.80 9.22
N PRO A 62 26.59 -10.51 9.84
CA PRO A 62 26.41 -11.88 10.33
C PRO A 62 25.29 -12.01 11.36
N GLU A 63 24.49 -13.07 11.28
CA GLU A 63 23.42 -13.34 12.25
C GLU A 63 23.99 -13.82 13.59
N VAL A 64 23.28 -13.55 14.69
CA VAL A 64 23.68 -14.01 16.04
C VAL A 64 23.71 -15.54 16.16
N ILE A 65 22.81 -16.22 15.43
CA ILE A 65 22.89 -17.66 15.17
C ILE A 65 23.33 -17.81 13.73
N THR A 66 24.50 -18.38 13.50
CA THR A 66 25.10 -18.54 12.17
C THR A 66 24.10 -19.13 11.17
N GLY A 67 23.84 -18.38 10.09
CA GLY A 67 22.94 -18.80 9.01
C GLY A 67 21.44 -18.64 9.29
N SER A 68 21.04 -18.23 10.50
CA SER A 68 19.63 -18.04 10.87
C SER A 68 19.07 -16.72 10.33
N THR A 69 18.95 -16.60 9.01
CA THR A 69 18.53 -15.37 8.31
C THR A 69 17.09 -14.96 8.60
N ARG A 70 16.30 -15.77 9.31
CA ARG A 70 14.97 -15.36 9.80
C ARG A 70 15.04 -14.21 10.82
N LEU A 71 16.22 -13.88 11.34
CA LEU A 71 16.46 -12.85 12.34
C LEU A 71 16.62 -11.46 11.71
N LYS A 72 17.85 -10.93 11.59
CA LYS A 72 18.05 -9.56 11.07
C LYS A 72 17.63 -9.45 9.62
N SER A 73 17.99 -10.43 8.80
CA SER A 73 17.65 -10.40 7.36
C SER A 73 16.14 -10.44 7.14
N GLY A 74 15.41 -11.31 7.85
CA GLY A 74 13.95 -11.36 7.82
C GLY A 74 13.28 -10.07 8.33
N THR A 75 13.86 -9.44 9.37
CA THR A 75 13.39 -8.15 9.87
C THR A 75 13.57 -7.04 8.83
N ALA A 76 14.75 -6.96 8.22
CA ALA A 76 15.02 -6.01 7.14
C ALA A 76 14.05 -6.19 5.98
N GLN A 77 13.81 -7.44 5.56
CA GLN A 77 12.88 -7.77 4.50
C GLN A 77 11.45 -7.29 4.81
N LYS A 78 10.97 -7.53 6.03
CA LYS A 78 9.67 -7.02 6.48
C LYS A 78 9.58 -5.49 6.35
N LEU A 79 10.61 -4.77 6.79
CA LEU A 79 10.61 -3.30 6.75
C LEU A 79 10.56 -2.77 5.31
N VAL A 80 11.35 -3.37 4.40
CA VAL A 80 11.33 -3.01 2.99
C VAL A 80 9.96 -3.30 2.36
N LEU A 81 9.40 -4.49 2.56
CA LEU A 81 8.10 -4.87 1.99
C LEU A 81 6.95 -4.01 2.53
N ASN A 82 6.97 -3.67 3.82
CA ASN A 82 6.03 -2.73 4.42
C ASN A 82 6.17 -1.34 3.78
N THR A 83 7.39 -0.90 3.48
CA THR A 83 7.65 0.39 2.83
C THR A 83 7.10 0.40 1.41
N ILE A 84 7.42 -0.62 0.59
CA ILE A 84 6.92 -0.74 -0.79
C ILE A 84 5.40 -0.71 -0.82
N SER A 85 4.75 -1.59 -0.06
CA SER A 85 3.29 -1.70 -0.06
C SER A 85 2.61 -0.43 0.46
N THR A 86 3.12 0.16 1.55
CA THR A 86 2.56 1.40 2.12
C THR A 86 2.68 2.56 1.13
N LEU A 87 3.86 2.80 0.56
CA LEU A 87 4.08 3.91 -0.36
C LEU A 87 3.32 3.74 -1.67
N ALA A 88 3.18 2.50 -2.17
CA ALA A 88 2.33 2.22 -3.32
C ALA A 88 0.87 2.60 -3.02
N MET A 89 0.33 2.20 -1.87
CA MET A 89 -1.06 2.53 -1.48
C MET A 89 -1.27 4.03 -1.24
N VAL A 90 -0.27 4.73 -0.68
CA VAL A 90 -0.30 6.21 -0.56
C VAL A 90 -0.37 6.84 -1.95
N LYS A 91 0.47 6.38 -2.90
CA LYS A 91 0.47 6.88 -4.29
C LYS A 91 -0.81 6.53 -5.06
N LEU A 92 -1.52 5.49 -4.66
CA LEU A 92 -2.85 5.11 -5.20
C LEU A 92 -4.02 5.80 -4.48
N GLY A 93 -3.73 6.85 -3.70
CA GLY A 93 -4.76 7.66 -3.04
C GLY A 93 -5.51 6.93 -1.92
N LYS A 94 -4.98 5.82 -1.37
CA LYS A 94 -5.64 5.05 -0.31
C LYS A 94 -5.56 5.70 1.07
N THR A 95 -4.82 6.81 1.16
CA THR A 95 -4.65 7.62 2.37
C THR A 95 -5.04 9.07 2.10
N TYR A 96 -5.47 9.78 3.15
CA TYR A 96 -5.63 11.22 3.16
C TYR A 96 -4.83 11.78 4.34
N GLN A 97 -3.88 12.68 4.08
CA GLN A 97 -2.84 13.02 5.06
C GLN A 97 -2.16 11.73 5.58
N ASN A 98 -2.18 11.46 6.88
CA ASN A 98 -1.70 10.21 7.49
C ASN A 98 -2.84 9.22 7.85
N LEU A 99 -4.06 9.48 7.38
CA LEU A 99 -5.25 8.69 7.65
C LEU A 99 -5.45 7.61 6.57
N MET A 100 -5.66 6.37 7.00
CA MET A 100 -6.03 5.26 6.11
C MET A 100 -7.53 5.33 5.84
N VAL A 101 -7.92 5.98 4.75
CA VAL A 101 -9.33 6.27 4.43
C VAL A 101 -9.99 5.21 3.54
N ASP A 102 -9.22 4.27 2.98
CA ASP A 102 -9.74 3.17 2.17
C ASP A 102 -9.72 1.84 2.95
N LEU A 103 -10.50 1.78 4.03
CA LEU A 103 -10.68 0.57 4.83
C LEU A 103 -12.07 -0.04 4.67
N ARG A 104 -12.15 -1.37 4.82
CA ARG A 104 -13.42 -2.09 4.90
C ARG A 104 -13.74 -2.43 6.35
N ALA A 105 -14.85 -1.90 6.87
CA ALA A 105 -15.27 -2.13 8.24
C ALA A 105 -15.94 -3.51 8.43
N THR A 106 -15.14 -4.57 8.54
CA THR A 106 -15.63 -5.96 8.68
C THR A 106 -15.89 -6.40 10.13
N ASN A 107 -15.59 -5.54 11.10
CA ASN A 107 -15.80 -5.81 12.52
C ASN A 107 -16.00 -4.50 13.28
N GLU A 108 -16.49 -4.62 14.51
CA GLU A 108 -16.82 -3.49 15.38
C GLU A 108 -15.62 -2.54 15.62
N LYS A 109 -14.40 -3.08 15.78
CA LYS A 109 -13.19 -2.26 15.90
C LYS A 109 -12.97 -1.39 14.65
N LEU A 110 -13.16 -1.95 13.46
CA LEU A 110 -12.98 -1.21 12.21
C LEU A 110 -14.14 -0.24 11.94
N ARG A 111 -15.37 -0.52 12.42
CA ARG A 111 -16.47 0.44 12.40
C ARG A 111 -16.15 1.68 13.24
N ARG A 112 -15.76 1.49 14.51
CA ARG A 112 -15.32 2.58 15.39
C ARG A 112 -14.11 3.33 14.84
N ARG A 113 -13.18 2.62 14.20
CA ARG A 113 -12.05 3.26 13.51
C ARG A 113 -12.54 4.14 12.36
N SER A 114 -13.51 3.68 11.58
CA SER A 114 -14.08 4.45 10.46
C SER A 114 -14.71 5.75 10.96
N GLU A 115 -15.55 5.68 11.98
CA GLU A 115 -16.15 6.85 12.64
C GLU A 115 -15.07 7.84 13.07
N ARG A 116 -14.06 7.36 13.81
CA ARG A 116 -12.95 8.21 14.30
C ARG A 116 -12.14 8.86 13.18
N LEU A 117 -11.94 8.17 12.05
CA LEU A 117 -11.22 8.73 10.91
C LEU A 117 -12.00 9.86 10.25
N VAL A 118 -13.32 9.73 10.13
CA VAL A 118 -14.19 10.80 9.64
C VAL A 118 -14.11 12.00 10.59
N GLN A 119 -14.26 11.78 11.89
CA GLN A 119 -14.17 12.86 12.90
C GLN A 119 -12.83 13.61 12.86
N ILE A 120 -11.70 12.89 12.73
CA ILE A 120 -10.38 13.54 12.66
C ILE A 120 -10.25 14.37 11.38
N ALA A 121 -10.82 13.90 10.26
CA ALA A 121 -10.69 14.58 8.98
C ALA A 121 -11.64 15.77 8.80
N THR A 122 -12.79 15.78 9.48
CA THR A 122 -13.87 16.76 9.26
C THR A 122 -14.29 17.51 10.52
N GLU A 123 -13.71 17.20 11.68
CA GLU A 123 -13.96 17.83 12.98
C GLU A 123 -15.42 17.77 13.48
N VAL A 124 -16.21 16.83 12.97
CA VAL A 124 -17.62 16.62 13.38
C VAL A 124 -17.75 15.69 14.60
N ASP A 125 -18.91 15.72 15.24
CA ASP A 125 -19.25 14.78 16.31
C ASP A 125 -19.51 13.35 15.80
N THR A 126 -19.58 12.39 16.74
CA THR A 126 -19.73 10.97 16.42
C THR A 126 -21.06 10.64 15.72
N ALA A 127 -22.15 11.31 16.08
CA ALA A 127 -23.46 11.06 15.50
C ALA A 127 -23.50 11.53 14.05
N THR A 128 -22.92 12.70 13.77
CA THR A 128 -22.75 13.24 12.42
C THR A 128 -21.86 12.32 11.57
N ALA A 129 -20.71 11.89 12.10
CA ALA A 129 -19.81 10.96 11.40
C ALA A 129 -20.48 9.61 11.07
N ARG A 130 -21.26 9.06 12.01
CA ARG A 130 -22.01 7.80 11.80
C ARG A 130 -23.06 7.97 10.70
N THR A 131 -23.85 9.04 10.77
CA THR A 131 -24.88 9.34 9.77
C THR A 131 -24.27 9.46 8.37
N ALA A 132 -23.13 10.15 8.26
CA ALA A 132 -22.39 10.27 7.00
C ALA A 132 -21.89 8.92 6.48
N LEU A 133 -21.33 8.08 7.36
CA LEU A 133 -20.89 6.73 6.99
C LEU A 133 -22.04 5.87 6.53
N ASP A 134 -23.18 5.90 7.22
CA ASP A 134 -24.36 5.12 6.86
C ASP A 134 -24.92 5.56 5.50
N ALA A 135 -25.01 6.87 5.24
CA ALA A 135 -25.40 7.42 3.94
C ALA A 135 -24.45 7.01 2.80
N CYS A 136 -23.16 6.88 3.10
CA CYS A 136 -22.11 6.51 2.15
C CYS A 136 -21.82 5.00 2.06
N GLY A 137 -22.71 4.14 2.58
CA GLY A 137 -22.52 2.69 2.54
C GLY A 137 -21.27 2.19 3.29
N GLY A 138 -20.81 2.95 4.29
CA GLY A 138 -19.61 2.69 5.08
C GLY A 138 -18.30 3.18 4.45
N SER A 139 -18.35 3.87 3.31
CA SER A 139 -17.16 4.45 2.67
C SER A 139 -16.66 5.68 3.44
N VAL A 140 -15.50 5.55 4.09
CA VAL A 140 -14.86 6.67 4.82
C VAL A 140 -14.46 7.80 3.88
N LYS A 141 -13.91 7.50 2.70
CA LYS A 141 -13.57 8.53 1.71
C LYS A 141 -14.78 9.35 1.29
N THR A 142 -15.87 8.66 0.94
CA THR A 142 -17.09 9.33 0.48
C THR A 142 -17.69 10.15 1.62
N ALA A 143 -17.75 9.60 2.84
CA ALA A 143 -18.27 10.33 4.00
C ALA A 143 -17.46 11.59 4.32
N ILE A 144 -16.12 11.52 4.27
CA ILE A 144 -15.26 12.72 4.43
C ILE A 144 -15.55 13.73 3.32
N THR A 145 -15.68 13.27 2.08
CA THR A 145 -15.94 14.17 0.94
C THR A 145 -17.30 14.85 1.06
N MET A 146 -18.32 14.09 1.41
CA MET A 146 -19.69 14.55 1.65
C MET A 146 -19.73 15.67 2.68
N LEU A 147 -19.06 15.49 3.82
CA LEU A 147 -19.03 16.47 4.91
C LEU A 147 -18.17 17.71 4.59
N LEU A 148 -17.02 17.54 3.94
CA LEU A 148 -16.13 18.68 3.64
C LEU A 148 -16.63 19.53 2.46
N ALA A 149 -17.36 18.93 1.51
CA ALA A 149 -17.89 19.62 0.34
C ALA A 149 -19.36 20.08 0.52
N ASP A 150 -19.99 19.75 1.66
CA ASP A 150 -21.42 19.98 1.92
C ASP A 150 -22.32 19.43 0.79
N LEU A 151 -22.09 18.16 0.44
CA LEU A 151 -22.79 17.44 -0.62
C LEU A 151 -23.64 16.31 -0.04
N ASP A 152 -24.54 15.74 -0.85
CA ASP A 152 -25.11 14.43 -0.57
C ASP A 152 -24.12 13.29 -0.94
N ALA A 153 -24.47 12.06 -0.56
CA ALA A 153 -23.59 10.90 -0.75
C ALA A 153 -23.31 10.59 -2.23
N ASP A 154 -24.29 10.77 -3.11
CA ASP A 154 -24.16 10.48 -4.55
C ASP A 154 -23.26 11.52 -5.23
N ALA A 155 -23.47 12.81 -4.94
CA ALA A 155 -22.63 13.89 -5.42
C ALA A 155 -21.19 13.79 -4.89
N ALA A 156 -21.01 13.42 -3.61
CA ALA A 156 -19.69 13.18 -3.03
C ALA A 156 -18.97 12.00 -3.70
N GLN A 157 -19.69 10.93 -4.04
CA GLN A 157 -19.13 9.79 -4.75
C GLN A 157 -18.74 10.16 -6.19
N ALA A 158 -19.57 10.96 -6.87
CA ALA A 158 -19.27 11.46 -8.21
C ALA A 158 -18.02 12.36 -8.21
N LEU A 159 -17.92 13.29 -7.26
CA LEU A 159 -16.75 14.17 -7.10
C LEU A 159 -15.47 13.35 -6.86
N LEU A 160 -15.51 12.34 -6.00
CA LEU A 160 -14.35 11.45 -5.80
C LEU A 160 -13.98 10.69 -7.08
N ALA A 161 -14.96 10.24 -7.86
CA ALA A 161 -14.72 9.51 -9.09
C ALA A 161 -14.07 10.40 -10.18
N GLU A 162 -14.45 11.68 -10.26
CA GLU A 162 -13.82 12.66 -11.16
C GLU A 162 -12.32 12.85 -10.87
N HIS A 163 -11.93 12.63 -9.61
CA HIS A 163 -10.54 12.75 -9.15
C HIS A 163 -9.86 11.40 -8.88
N ASP A 164 -10.25 10.33 -9.59
CA ASP A 164 -9.67 8.97 -9.47
C ASP A 164 -9.63 8.43 -8.03
N GLY A 165 -10.53 8.89 -7.17
CA GLY A 165 -10.62 8.52 -5.75
C GLY A 165 -9.54 9.16 -4.86
N PHE A 166 -8.82 10.18 -5.34
CA PHE A 166 -7.85 10.96 -4.57
C PHE A 166 -8.54 12.10 -3.80
N LEU A 167 -8.77 11.89 -2.51
CA LEU A 167 -9.43 12.87 -1.65
C LEU A 167 -8.71 14.22 -1.64
N ALA A 168 -7.37 14.22 -1.59
CA ALA A 168 -6.60 15.46 -1.63
C ALA A 168 -6.75 16.23 -2.95
N ALA A 169 -7.02 15.55 -4.07
CA ALA A 169 -7.23 16.21 -5.36
C ALA A 169 -8.61 16.86 -5.43
N ALA A 170 -9.64 16.21 -4.88
CA ALA A 170 -11.01 16.75 -4.81
C ALA A 170 -11.12 18.08 -4.04
N PHE A 171 -10.15 18.38 -3.16
CA PHE A 171 -10.12 19.62 -2.38
C PHE A 171 -8.96 20.57 -2.76
N ARG A 172 -8.13 20.23 -3.76
CA ARG A 172 -7.08 21.12 -4.28
C ARG A 172 -7.71 22.21 -5.16
N GLY A 173 -8.14 23.28 -4.50
CA GLY A 173 -8.84 24.43 -5.09
C GLY A 173 -9.66 25.20 -4.05
N SER A 174 -9.95 24.56 -2.91
CA SER A 174 -10.61 25.14 -1.75
C SER A 174 -9.59 25.33 -0.63
N THR A 175 -8.66 26.26 -0.79
CA THR A 175 -7.83 26.76 0.32
C THR A 175 -8.17 28.22 0.53
N ALA A 176 -8.95 28.47 1.59
CA ALA A 176 -8.81 29.67 2.40
C ALA A 176 -7.65 29.48 3.39
#